data_AF-A0A379TZA1-F1
#
_entry.id   AF-A0A379TZA1-F1
#
_cell.length_a   1.000
_cell.length_b   1.000
_cell.length_c   1.000
_cell.angle_alpha   90.00
_cell.angle_beta   90.00
_cell.angle_gamma   90.00
#
_symmetry.space_group_name_H-M   'P 1'
#
loop_
_entity.id
_entity.type
_entity.pdbx_description
1 polymer ?
#
loop_
_entity_poly.entity_id
_entity_poly.type
_entity_poly.pdbx_seq_one_letter_code
_entity_poly.pdbx_strand_id
1 'polypeptide(L)'
;MMLDSSQITLSFRPFFDSQWFTPGLIATAISVAALNFLGFDAISTLSEESEGGGRAVSKATLLALVLATVLFIIVVAFAAFATGNVDRFAEGNATNEAFFTIAGNVGGIWLKVAFSIIVAFVCAVGNIITAQTAVSRVLFSMGRDRMLPAFLAHIHTTRKTPDYAILFTGGVTLLLSYLFSGKIESISTLVNFGALFAFFVVNLCVFILFNFRMKAQRRIFAHVISPIMGMIVIGYVCLNMNIHALILGISWAAIGIAILCYRKAHNQNIAIDLEGKKLLD
;
A
#
# COMPACT_ATOMS: atom_id res chain seq x y z
N MET A 1 -23.16 -8.74 -28.55
CA MET A 1 -24.22 -7.88 -28.00
C MET A 1 -23.54 -6.56 -27.65
N MET A 2 -23.41 -5.66 -28.64
CA MET A 2 -22.85 -4.33 -28.41
C MET A 2 -23.86 -3.55 -27.57
N LEU A 3 -23.40 -2.82 -26.56
CA LEU A 3 -24.25 -1.95 -25.76
C LEU A 3 -25.04 -1.02 -26.71
N ASP A 4 -26.36 -1.06 -26.57
CA ASP A 4 -27.24 -0.07 -27.20
C ASP A 4 -26.85 1.31 -26.64
N SER A 5 -26.70 2.31 -27.52
CA SER A 5 -26.21 3.65 -27.15
C SER A 5 -27.12 4.38 -26.16
N SER A 6 -28.27 3.79 -25.84
CA SER A 6 -29.24 4.19 -24.81
C SER A 6 -28.82 3.89 -23.36
N GLN A 7 -27.78 3.07 -23.13
CA GLN A 7 -27.34 2.66 -21.78
C GLN A 7 -26.24 3.55 -21.18
N ILE A 8 -25.60 4.42 -21.97
CA ILE A 8 -24.58 5.36 -21.48
C ILE A 8 -25.28 6.60 -20.96
N THR A 9 -25.47 6.68 -19.64
CA THR A 9 -26.07 7.85 -19.01
C THR A 9 -25.01 8.67 -18.28
N LEU A 10 -24.77 9.91 -18.77
CA LEU A 10 -24.01 10.91 -18.02
C LEU A 10 -24.89 11.39 -16.86
N SER A 11 -24.73 10.77 -15.70
CA SER A 11 -25.48 11.08 -14.49
C SER A 11 -24.54 11.50 -13.36
N PHE A 12 -25.02 12.30 -12.40
CA PHE A 12 -24.26 12.61 -11.18
C PHE A 12 -24.33 11.48 -10.13
N ARG A 13 -25.18 10.47 -10.36
CA ARG A 13 -25.36 9.31 -9.48
C ARG A 13 -24.06 8.56 -9.14
N PRO A 14 -23.10 8.35 -10.07
CA PRO A 14 -21.83 7.71 -9.74
C PRO A 14 -20.94 8.50 -8.76
N PHE A 15 -21.13 9.82 -8.67
CA PHE A 15 -20.37 10.67 -7.76
C PHE A 15 -21.06 10.82 -6.40
N PHE A 16 -22.38 10.88 -6.40
CA PHE A 16 -23.16 11.00 -5.18
C PHE A 16 -24.53 10.36 -5.33
N ASP A 17 -24.80 9.34 -4.50
CA ASP A 17 -26.12 8.77 -4.33
C ASP A 17 -26.50 8.83 -2.84
N SER A 18 -27.52 9.61 -2.52
CA SER A 18 -28.00 9.81 -1.16
C SER A 18 -28.53 8.53 -0.51
N GLN A 19 -28.88 7.50 -1.29
CA GLN A 19 -29.37 6.22 -0.75
C GLN A 19 -28.23 5.35 -0.19
N TRP A 20 -27.03 5.47 -0.74
CA TRP A 20 -25.88 4.63 -0.40
C TRP A 20 -24.82 5.37 0.43
N PHE A 21 -24.87 6.70 0.49
CA PHE A 21 -23.92 7.54 1.23
C PHE A 21 -24.10 7.42 2.76
N THR A 22 -23.66 6.30 3.32
CA THR A 22 -23.62 6.05 4.77
C THR A 22 -22.19 6.10 5.29
N PRO A 23 -21.95 6.61 6.51
CA PRO A 23 -20.60 6.64 7.11
C PRO A 23 -19.93 5.25 7.15
N GLY A 24 -20.71 4.19 7.44
CA GLY A 24 -20.21 2.82 7.46
C GLY A 24 -19.74 2.32 6.09
N LEU A 25 -20.49 2.59 5.02
CA LEU A 25 -20.07 2.25 3.66
C LEU A 25 -18.82 3.02 3.24
N ILE A 26 -18.74 4.31 3.60
CA ILE A 26 -17.56 5.12 3.32
C ILE A 26 -16.33 4.52 4.01
N ALA A 27 -16.46 4.09 5.27
CA ALA A 27 -15.35 3.51 6.02
C ALA A 27 -14.87 2.17 5.43
N THR A 28 -15.80 1.29 5.02
CA THR A 28 -15.44 0.02 4.36
C THR A 28 -14.86 0.24 2.97
N ALA A 29 -15.42 1.19 2.19
CA ALA A 29 -14.90 1.56 0.88
C ALA A 29 -13.49 2.16 0.97
N ILE A 30 -13.23 3.04 1.94
CA ILE A 30 -11.89 3.58 2.20
C ILE A 30 -10.93 2.45 2.57
N SER A 31 -11.35 1.48 3.39
CA SER A 31 -10.51 0.33 3.73
C SER A 31 -10.09 -0.47 2.49
N VAL A 32 -11.01 -0.71 1.55
CA VAL A 32 -10.70 -1.44 0.31
C VAL A 32 -9.84 -0.58 -0.62
N ALA A 33 -10.16 0.71 -0.74
CA ALA A 33 -9.43 1.65 -1.58
C ALA A 33 -8.00 1.88 -1.08
N ALA A 34 -7.75 1.81 0.22
CA ALA A 34 -6.43 1.98 0.82
C ALA A 34 -5.39 1.02 0.23
N LEU A 35 -5.78 -0.23 -0.07
CA LEU A 35 -4.92 -1.22 -0.70
C LEU A 35 -4.38 -0.75 -2.06
N ASN A 36 -5.19 -0.03 -2.85
CA ASN A 36 -4.79 0.48 -4.17
C ASN A 36 -3.77 1.63 -4.09
N PHE A 37 -3.63 2.26 -2.92
CA PHE A 37 -2.65 3.31 -2.69
C PHE A 37 -1.38 2.78 -2.00
N LEU A 38 -1.31 1.50 -1.63
CA LEU A 38 -0.09 0.92 -1.08
C LEU A 38 1.02 0.87 -2.14
N GLY A 39 2.25 1.23 -1.73
CA GLY A 39 3.42 1.26 -2.60
C GLY A 39 4.02 2.65 -2.81
N PHE A 40 3.39 3.73 -2.36
CA PHE A 40 4.01 5.07 -2.40
C PHE A 40 5.28 5.14 -1.53
N ASP A 41 5.33 4.35 -0.47
CA ASP A 41 6.46 4.22 0.45
C ASP A 41 7.65 3.49 -0.18
N ALA A 42 7.41 2.59 -1.14
CA ALA A 42 8.47 1.98 -1.94
C ALA A 42 9.34 3.03 -2.67
N ILE A 43 8.72 4.12 -3.15
CA ILE A 43 9.45 5.24 -3.78
C ILE A 43 10.48 5.83 -2.80
N SER A 44 10.11 5.97 -1.53
CA SER A 44 11.01 6.52 -0.51
C SER A 44 12.18 5.60 -0.19
N THR A 45 12.03 4.28 -0.37
CA THR A 45 13.13 3.31 -0.17
C THR A 45 14.22 3.38 -1.24
N LEU A 46 13.90 3.95 -2.41
CA LEU A 46 14.87 4.24 -3.47
C LEU A 46 15.40 5.68 -3.41
N SER A 47 15.09 6.42 -2.34
CA SER A 47 15.52 7.82 -2.23
C SER A 47 17.05 7.99 -2.19
N GLU A 48 17.78 7.01 -1.66
CA GLU A 48 19.25 7.00 -1.63
C GLU A 48 19.88 6.93 -3.04
N GLU A 49 19.14 6.42 -4.03
CA GLU A 49 19.60 6.26 -5.42
C GLU A 49 19.00 7.31 -6.37
N SER A 50 18.14 8.20 -5.87
CA SER A 50 17.45 9.19 -6.67
C SER A 50 18.28 10.48 -6.82
N GLU A 51 18.44 10.92 -8.07
CA GLU A 51 19.00 12.23 -8.37
C GLU A 51 18.07 13.35 -7.84
N GLY A 52 18.61 14.28 -7.06
CA GLY A 52 17.86 15.40 -6.46
C GLY A 52 17.47 15.22 -4.98
N GLY A 53 17.88 14.12 -4.36
CA GLY A 53 17.80 13.90 -2.90
C GLY A 53 16.37 13.86 -2.35
N GLY A 54 16.23 13.90 -1.02
CA GLY A 54 14.96 13.63 -0.33
C GLY A 54 13.80 14.57 -0.71
N ARG A 55 14.06 15.83 -1.08
CA ARG A 55 13.02 16.78 -1.50
C ARG A 55 12.45 16.46 -2.88
N ALA A 56 13.30 16.03 -3.82
CA ALA A 56 12.83 15.64 -5.16
C ALA A 56 11.94 14.40 -5.05
N VAL A 57 12.39 13.40 -4.29
CA VAL A 57 11.64 12.17 -4.02
C VAL A 57 10.29 12.49 -3.38
N SER A 58 10.25 13.33 -2.34
CA SER A 58 8.98 13.70 -1.68
C SER A 58 7.98 14.35 -2.64
N LYS A 59 8.45 15.25 -3.52
CA LYS A 59 7.59 15.88 -4.53
C LYS A 59 7.10 14.88 -5.58
N ALA A 60 7.98 13.98 -6.03
CA ALA A 60 7.62 12.94 -6.97
C ALA A 60 6.56 11.99 -6.40
N THR A 61 6.71 11.58 -5.13
CA THR A 61 5.71 10.75 -4.43
C THR A 61 4.35 11.45 -4.36
N LEU A 62 4.31 12.73 -3.97
CA LEU A 62 3.05 13.49 -3.91
C LEU A 62 2.41 13.63 -5.30
N LEU A 63 3.19 13.93 -6.33
CA LEU A 63 2.69 14.07 -7.70
C LEU A 63 2.17 12.73 -8.23
N ALA A 64 2.87 11.63 -7.96
CA ALA A 64 2.43 10.28 -8.33
C ALA A 64 1.11 9.91 -7.64
N LEU A 65 0.96 10.23 -6.35
CA LEU A 65 -0.28 10.01 -5.60
C LEU A 65 -1.46 10.78 -6.20
N VAL A 66 -1.28 12.08 -6.45
CA VAL A 66 -2.34 12.93 -7.05
C VAL A 66 -2.72 12.41 -8.44
N LEU A 67 -1.74 12.08 -9.27
CA LEU A 67 -1.97 11.54 -10.61
C LEU A 67 -2.73 10.21 -10.54
N ALA A 68 -2.33 9.29 -9.66
CA ALA A 68 -3.00 8.01 -9.47
C ALA A 68 -4.45 8.20 -8.99
N THR A 69 -4.69 9.10 -8.03
CA THR A 69 -6.05 9.43 -7.57
C THR A 69 -6.92 9.94 -8.71
N VAL A 70 -6.42 10.89 -9.51
CA VAL A 70 -7.17 11.43 -10.65
C VAL A 70 -7.48 10.33 -11.67
N LEU A 71 -6.52 9.47 -11.99
CA LEU A 71 -6.72 8.36 -12.91
C LEU A 71 -7.74 7.35 -12.37
N PHE A 72 -7.71 7.01 -11.08
CA PHE A 72 -8.71 6.13 -10.46
C PHE A 72 -10.10 6.72 -10.54
N ILE A 73 -10.27 8.01 -10.24
CA ILE A 73 -11.58 8.69 -10.35
C ILE A 73 -12.09 8.63 -11.79
N ILE A 74 -11.24 8.93 -12.77
CA ILE A 74 -11.59 8.91 -14.18
C ILE A 74 -12.04 7.49 -14.59
N VAL A 75 -11.23 6.47 -14.32
CA VAL A 75 -11.49 5.09 -14.73
C VAL A 75 -12.77 4.54 -14.07
N VAL A 76 -12.98 4.81 -12.78
CA VAL A 76 -14.19 4.40 -12.06
C VAL A 76 -15.42 5.12 -12.59
N ALA A 77 -15.33 6.43 -12.88
CA ALA A 77 -16.43 7.18 -13.47
C ALA A 77 -16.82 6.65 -14.86
N PHE A 78 -15.83 6.37 -15.73
CA PHE A 78 -16.08 5.74 -17.03
C PHE A 78 -16.74 4.36 -16.89
N ALA A 79 -16.27 3.54 -15.95
CA ALA A 79 -16.86 2.22 -15.68
C ALA A 79 -18.32 2.33 -15.21
N ALA A 80 -18.63 3.31 -14.37
CA ALA A 80 -19.99 3.55 -13.91
C ALA A 80 -20.91 4.04 -15.06
N PHE A 81 -20.42 4.92 -15.94
CA PHE A 81 -21.18 5.38 -17.11
C PHE A 81 -21.42 4.28 -18.15
N ALA A 82 -20.45 3.39 -18.33
CA ALA A 82 -20.54 2.30 -19.30
C ALA A 82 -21.48 1.16 -18.87
N THR A 83 -21.78 1.03 -17.57
CA THR A 83 -22.58 -0.08 -17.04
C THR A 83 -24.04 0.27 -16.82
N GLY A 84 -24.37 1.53 -16.50
CA GLY A 84 -25.74 2.00 -16.26
C GLY A 84 -26.42 1.41 -15.01
N ASN A 85 -25.97 0.25 -14.51
CA ASN A 85 -26.46 -0.41 -13.30
C ASN A 85 -25.28 -0.98 -12.49
N VAL A 86 -24.90 -0.25 -11.43
CA VAL A 86 -23.76 -0.53 -10.55
C VAL A 86 -24.00 -1.71 -9.60
N ASP A 87 -25.27 -2.04 -9.33
CA ASP A 87 -25.65 -3.10 -8.38
C ASP A 87 -25.21 -4.49 -8.85
N ARG A 88 -24.98 -4.65 -10.16
CA ARG A 88 -24.60 -5.93 -10.78
C ARG A 88 -23.19 -6.41 -10.41
N PHE A 89 -22.37 -5.53 -9.82
CA PHE A 89 -20.98 -5.84 -9.42
C PHE A 89 -20.76 -5.80 -7.90
N ALA A 90 -21.83 -5.71 -7.11
CA ALA A 90 -21.75 -5.57 -5.65
C ALA A 90 -21.36 -6.85 -4.90
N GLU A 91 -21.47 -8.04 -5.52
CA GLU A 91 -21.29 -9.32 -4.82
C GLU A 91 -20.09 -10.13 -5.30
N GLY A 92 -19.19 -10.47 -4.37
CA GLY A 92 -18.17 -11.51 -4.50
C GLY A 92 -17.19 -11.32 -5.67
N ASN A 93 -16.86 -12.43 -6.35
CA ASN A 93 -15.90 -12.49 -7.46
C ASN A 93 -16.26 -11.56 -8.64
N ALA A 94 -17.51 -11.10 -8.75
CA ALA A 94 -17.91 -10.13 -9.77
C ALA A 94 -17.20 -8.78 -9.58
N THR A 95 -16.76 -8.44 -8.37
CA THR A 95 -15.98 -7.22 -8.08
C THR A 95 -14.60 -7.27 -8.73
N ASN A 96 -13.91 -8.42 -8.62
CA ASN A 96 -12.57 -8.62 -9.18
C ASN A 96 -12.60 -8.68 -10.72
N GLU A 97 -13.71 -9.14 -11.29
CA GLU A 97 -13.91 -9.24 -12.75
C GLU A 97 -14.64 -8.04 -13.36
N ALA A 98 -15.04 -7.05 -12.55
CA ALA A 98 -15.90 -5.96 -12.99
C ALA A 98 -15.34 -5.25 -14.22
N PHE A 99 -14.10 -4.78 -14.15
CA PHE A 99 -13.47 -4.07 -15.27
C PHE A 99 -13.28 -4.94 -16.52
N PHE A 100 -13.00 -6.24 -16.38
CA PHE A 100 -12.88 -7.16 -17.54
C PHE A 100 -14.25 -7.41 -18.20
N THR A 101 -15.30 -7.50 -17.39
CA THR A 101 -16.67 -7.66 -17.87
C THR A 101 -17.16 -6.40 -18.57
N ILE A 102 -16.86 -5.23 -18.01
CA ILE A 102 -17.17 -3.93 -18.60
C ILE A 102 -16.45 -3.76 -19.94
N ALA A 103 -15.15 -4.07 -20.00
CA ALA A 103 -14.38 -4.06 -21.24
C ALA A 103 -15.01 -4.97 -22.32
N GLY A 104 -15.47 -6.15 -21.92
CA GLY A 104 -16.18 -7.07 -22.81
C GLY A 104 -17.53 -6.56 -23.31
N ASN A 105 -18.28 -5.87 -22.45
CA ASN A 105 -19.59 -5.30 -22.81
C ASN A 105 -19.46 -4.09 -23.75
N VAL A 106 -18.42 -3.26 -23.57
CA VAL A 106 -18.18 -2.06 -24.38
C VAL A 106 -17.54 -2.39 -25.73
N GLY A 107 -16.46 -3.18 -25.73
CA GLY A 107 -15.66 -3.43 -26.93
C GLY A 107 -15.69 -4.86 -27.46
N GLY A 108 -16.55 -5.71 -26.93
CA GLY A 108 -16.64 -7.12 -27.30
C GLY A 108 -15.48 -7.98 -26.77
N ILE A 109 -15.44 -9.24 -27.22
CA ILE A 109 -14.46 -10.23 -26.73
C ILE A 109 -13.01 -9.81 -26.97
N TRP A 110 -12.73 -9.12 -28.08
CA TRP A 110 -11.40 -8.64 -28.43
C TRP A 110 -10.86 -7.64 -27.40
N LEU A 111 -11.69 -6.67 -26.99
CA LEU A 111 -11.28 -5.69 -25.98
C LEU A 111 -11.09 -6.34 -24.61
N LYS A 112 -11.97 -7.29 -24.23
CA LYS A 112 -11.81 -8.07 -22.98
C LYS A 112 -10.46 -8.79 -22.96
N VAL A 113 -10.13 -9.55 -24.01
CA VAL A 113 -8.89 -10.34 -24.08
C VAL A 113 -7.66 -9.43 -24.09
N ALA A 114 -7.66 -8.38 -24.92
CA ALA A 114 -6.55 -7.43 -24.96
C ALA A 114 -6.32 -6.77 -23.59
N PHE A 115 -7.38 -6.31 -22.93
CA PHE A 115 -7.31 -5.70 -21.61
C PHE A 115 -6.79 -6.69 -20.56
N SER A 116 -7.28 -7.94 -20.54
CA SER A 116 -6.78 -9.00 -19.65
C SER A 116 -5.29 -9.27 -19.83
N ILE A 117 -4.80 -9.36 -21.07
CA ILE A 117 -3.37 -9.61 -21.34
C ILE A 117 -2.51 -8.43 -20.86
N ILE A 118 -2.94 -7.20 -21.15
CA ILE A 118 -2.21 -5.99 -20.74
C ILE A 118 -2.12 -5.91 -19.21
N VAL A 119 -3.25 -6.09 -18.51
CA VAL A 119 -3.28 -6.06 -17.04
C VAL A 119 -2.42 -7.17 -16.46
N ALA A 120 -2.52 -8.40 -17.00
CA ALA A 120 -1.68 -9.51 -16.54
C ALA A 120 -0.18 -9.20 -16.71
N PHE A 121 0.22 -8.61 -17.83
CA PHE A 121 1.61 -8.25 -18.08
C PHE A 121 2.10 -7.13 -17.15
N VAL A 122 1.31 -6.07 -16.97
CA VAL A 122 1.64 -4.95 -16.06
C VAL A 122 1.75 -5.42 -14.61
N CYS A 123 0.83 -6.28 -14.16
CA CYS A 123 0.89 -6.88 -12.83
C CYS A 123 2.11 -7.81 -12.67
N ALA A 124 2.38 -8.67 -13.65
CA ALA A 124 3.47 -9.64 -13.57
C ALA A 124 4.85 -8.99 -13.62
N VAL A 125 5.04 -7.96 -14.45
CA VAL A 125 6.35 -7.31 -14.62
C VAL A 125 6.46 -6.10 -13.70
N GLY A 126 5.56 -5.12 -13.84
CA GLY A 126 5.69 -3.85 -13.13
C GLY A 126 5.53 -4.00 -11.61
N ASN A 127 4.44 -4.63 -11.17
CA ASN A 127 4.14 -4.70 -9.74
C ASN A 127 5.10 -5.64 -8.99
N ILE A 128 5.35 -6.84 -9.51
CA ILE A 128 6.21 -7.84 -8.83
C ILE A 128 7.65 -7.34 -8.72
N ILE A 129 8.22 -6.77 -9.78
CA ILE A 129 9.60 -6.27 -9.75
C ILE A 129 9.72 -5.11 -8.75
N THR A 130 8.77 -4.19 -8.76
CA THR A 130 8.77 -3.04 -7.83
C THR A 130 8.64 -3.51 -6.38
N ALA A 131 7.68 -4.40 -6.09
CA ALA A 131 7.47 -4.95 -4.76
C ALA A 131 8.71 -5.71 -4.25
N GLN A 132 9.33 -6.54 -5.09
CA GLN A 132 10.53 -7.26 -4.70
C GLN A 132 11.72 -6.35 -4.45
N THR A 133 11.88 -5.32 -5.27
CA THR A 133 12.95 -4.33 -5.10
C THR A 133 12.77 -3.56 -3.79
N ALA A 134 11.55 -3.15 -3.45
CA ALA A 134 11.26 -2.42 -2.22
C ALA A 134 11.49 -3.29 -0.97
N VAL A 135 10.93 -4.49 -0.93
CA VAL A 135 11.01 -5.37 0.26
C VAL A 135 12.45 -5.81 0.52
N SER A 136 13.19 -6.21 -0.53
CA SER A 136 14.59 -6.62 -0.37
C SER A 136 15.49 -5.50 0.17
N ARG A 137 15.24 -4.24 -0.20
CA ARG A 137 15.97 -3.06 0.31
C ARG A 137 15.67 -2.77 1.77
N VAL A 138 14.40 -2.89 2.19
CA VAL A 138 14.03 -2.76 3.59
C VAL A 138 14.69 -3.85 4.45
N LEU A 139 14.70 -5.10 3.97
CA LEU A 139 15.39 -6.18 4.68
C LEU A 139 16.90 -5.97 4.73
N PHE A 140 17.49 -5.46 3.65
CA PHE A 140 18.91 -5.10 3.59
C PHE A 140 19.26 -4.01 4.62
N SER A 141 18.49 -2.91 4.69
CA SER A 141 18.74 -1.83 5.65
C SER A 141 18.57 -2.31 7.09
N MET A 142 17.55 -3.13 7.36
CA MET A 142 17.38 -3.78 8.67
C MET A 142 18.52 -4.74 9.02
N GLY A 143 19.06 -5.48 8.03
CA GLY A 143 20.24 -6.32 8.21
C GLY A 143 21.49 -5.51 8.53
N ARG A 144 21.69 -4.39 7.81
CA ARG A 144 22.81 -3.45 7.98
C ARG A 144 22.80 -2.85 9.39
N ASP A 145 21.63 -2.49 9.87
CA ASP A 145 21.41 -1.89 11.19
C ASP A 145 21.37 -2.94 12.32
N ARG A 146 21.78 -4.20 12.01
CA ARG A 146 21.81 -5.35 12.93
C ARG A 146 20.45 -5.68 13.57
N MET A 147 19.36 -5.22 12.94
CA MET A 147 18.01 -5.59 13.32
C MET A 147 17.63 -6.97 12.80
N LEU A 148 18.24 -7.44 11.73
CA LEU A 148 18.05 -8.78 11.18
C LEU A 148 19.40 -9.51 11.07
N PRO A 149 19.42 -10.83 10.81
CA PRO A 149 20.66 -11.58 10.61
C PRO A 149 21.57 -10.90 9.57
N ALA A 150 22.87 -10.83 9.88
CA ALA A 150 23.84 -10.08 9.10
C ALA A 150 23.96 -10.54 7.63
N PHE A 151 23.56 -11.78 7.31
CA PHE A 151 23.57 -12.26 5.92
C PHE A 151 22.62 -11.47 5.00
N LEU A 152 21.54 -10.89 5.53
CA LEU A 152 20.62 -10.06 4.72
C LEU A 152 21.23 -8.71 4.29
N ALA A 153 22.33 -8.30 4.93
CA ALA A 153 23.10 -7.11 4.56
C ALA A 153 24.16 -7.38 3.48
N HIS A 154 24.20 -8.58 2.90
CA HIS A 154 25.14 -8.86 1.82
C HIS A 154 24.75 -8.10 0.54
N ILE A 155 25.77 -7.57 -0.16
CA ILE A 155 25.62 -6.94 -1.46
C ILE A 155 26.50 -7.70 -2.45
N HIS A 156 25.92 -8.07 -3.59
CA HIS A 156 26.65 -8.70 -4.67
C HIS A 156 27.74 -7.76 -5.23
N THR A 157 28.97 -8.25 -5.36
CA THR A 157 30.16 -7.45 -5.72
C THR A 157 30.08 -6.77 -7.09
N THR A 158 29.56 -7.46 -8.11
CA THR A 158 29.45 -6.88 -9.47
C THR A 158 28.14 -6.12 -9.71
N ARG A 159 27.00 -6.65 -9.27
CA ARG A 159 25.66 -6.06 -9.51
C ARG A 159 25.30 -4.96 -8.51
N LYS A 160 25.99 -4.87 -7.37
CA LYS A 160 25.70 -3.93 -6.27
C LYS A 160 24.26 -4.02 -5.75
N THR A 161 23.65 -5.20 -5.84
CA THR A 161 22.28 -5.48 -5.38
C THR A 161 22.28 -6.42 -4.16
N PRO A 162 21.30 -6.33 -3.25
CA PRO A 162 21.20 -7.21 -2.08
C PRO A 162 20.63 -8.58 -2.47
N ASP A 163 21.47 -9.44 -3.04
CA ASP A 163 21.11 -10.74 -3.60
C ASP A 163 20.52 -11.72 -2.57
N TYR A 164 21.09 -11.83 -1.37
CA TYR A 164 20.55 -12.70 -0.32
C TYR A 164 19.19 -12.22 0.19
N ALA A 165 18.96 -10.92 0.28
CA ALA A 165 17.64 -10.39 0.62
C ALA A 165 16.61 -10.68 -0.50
N ILE A 166 17.00 -10.57 -1.76
CA ILE A 166 16.15 -10.90 -2.92
C ILE A 166 15.79 -12.39 -2.93
N LEU A 167 16.76 -13.28 -2.74
CA LEU A 167 16.51 -14.74 -2.71
C LEU A 167 15.64 -15.14 -1.53
N PHE A 168 15.89 -14.57 -0.35
CA PHE A 168 15.09 -14.83 0.85
C PHE A 168 13.64 -14.39 0.65
N THR A 169 13.42 -13.16 0.19
CA THR A 169 12.08 -12.61 -0.06
C THR A 169 11.35 -13.41 -1.14
N GLY A 170 12.03 -13.76 -2.24
CA GLY A 170 11.49 -14.65 -3.27
C GLY A 170 11.05 -16.02 -2.73
N GLY A 171 11.87 -16.65 -1.88
CA GLY A 171 11.53 -17.91 -1.23
C GLY A 171 10.30 -17.79 -0.32
N VAL A 172 10.23 -16.72 0.49
CA VAL A 172 9.07 -16.43 1.35
C VAL A 172 7.82 -16.18 0.51
N THR A 173 7.92 -15.43 -0.59
CA THR A 173 6.80 -15.20 -1.52
C THR A 173 6.30 -16.51 -2.14
N LEU A 174 7.19 -17.41 -2.56
CA LEU A 174 6.80 -18.71 -3.10
C LEU A 174 6.08 -19.57 -2.05
N LEU A 175 6.62 -19.63 -0.83
CA LEU A 175 6.01 -20.35 0.29
C LEU A 175 4.62 -19.81 0.61
N LEU A 176 4.47 -18.49 0.73
CA LEU A 176 3.19 -17.83 0.99
C LEU A 176 2.19 -18.07 -0.15
N SER A 177 2.66 -18.01 -1.41
CA SER A 177 1.83 -18.29 -2.58
C SER A 177 1.29 -19.71 -2.58
N TYR A 178 2.09 -20.68 -2.14
CA TYR A 178 1.66 -22.07 -1.97
C TYR A 178 0.67 -22.23 -0.81
N LEU A 179 0.96 -21.68 0.37
CA LEU A 179 0.13 -21.82 1.57
C LEU A 179 -1.23 -21.13 1.45
N PHE A 180 -1.29 -20.00 0.75
CA PHE A 180 -2.51 -19.20 0.59
C PHE A 180 -3.12 -19.33 -0.81
N SER A 181 -2.80 -20.39 -1.54
CA SER A 181 -3.41 -20.68 -2.84
C SER A 181 -4.94 -20.69 -2.73
N GLY A 182 -5.61 -19.86 -3.52
CA GLY A 182 -7.08 -19.70 -3.51
C GLY A 182 -7.66 -18.82 -2.40
N LYS A 183 -6.85 -18.18 -1.55
CA LYS A 183 -7.31 -17.30 -0.44
C LYS A 183 -6.80 -15.86 -0.57
N ILE A 184 -6.97 -15.27 -1.76
CA ILE A 184 -6.49 -13.92 -2.08
C ILE A 184 -7.06 -12.88 -1.10
N GLU A 185 -8.34 -12.97 -0.75
CA GLU A 185 -8.98 -12.04 0.18
C GLU A 185 -8.32 -12.03 1.56
N SER A 186 -7.91 -13.19 2.08
CA SER A 186 -7.21 -13.29 3.37
C SER A 186 -5.82 -12.63 3.33
N ILE A 187 -5.10 -12.76 2.21
CA ILE A 187 -3.80 -12.10 2.05
C ILE A 187 -4.00 -10.58 1.94
N SER A 188 -4.94 -10.13 1.11
CA SER A 188 -5.22 -8.70 0.90
C SER A 188 -5.63 -8.00 2.19
N THR A 189 -6.47 -8.64 3.01
CA THR A 189 -6.86 -8.11 4.31
C THR A 189 -5.70 -8.01 5.29
N LEU A 190 -4.82 -9.04 5.34
CA LEU A 190 -3.61 -9.03 6.17
C LEU A 190 -2.63 -7.93 5.74
N VAL A 191 -2.39 -7.78 4.44
CA VAL A 191 -1.51 -6.74 3.88
C VAL A 191 -2.06 -5.35 4.16
N ASN A 192 -3.36 -5.14 3.93
CA ASN A 192 -4.00 -3.85 4.16
C ASN A 192 -3.92 -3.44 5.64
N PHE A 193 -4.22 -4.35 6.56
CA PHE A 193 -4.07 -4.07 7.99
C PHE A 193 -2.61 -3.78 8.35
N GLY A 194 -1.67 -4.62 7.89
CA GLY A 194 -0.25 -4.45 8.18
C GLY A 194 0.28 -3.09 7.74
N ALA A 195 -0.12 -2.63 6.56
CA ALA A 195 0.25 -1.32 6.05
C ALA A 195 -0.40 -0.18 6.83
N LEU A 196 -1.71 -0.24 7.11
CA LEU A 196 -2.39 0.76 7.94
C LEU A 196 -1.76 0.87 9.33
N PHE A 197 -1.43 -0.27 9.95
CA PHE A 197 -0.73 -0.31 11.23
C PHE A 197 0.67 0.30 11.13
N ALA A 198 1.44 -0.03 10.09
CA ALA A 198 2.76 0.58 9.86
C ALA A 198 2.65 2.10 9.72
N PHE A 199 1.68 2.60 8.96
CA PHE A 199 1.44 4.04 8.83
C PHE A 199 0.99 4.68 10.14
N PHE A 200 0.17 3.99 10.95
CA PHE A 200 -0.19 4.47 12.28
C PHE A 200 1.07 4.65 13.15
N VAL A 201 1.96 3.64 13.18
CA VAL A 201 3.21 3.69 13.92
C VAL A 201 4.13 4.79 13.39
N VAL A 202 4.24 4.97 12.06
CA VAL A 202 5.04 6.06 11.47
C VAL A 202 4.52 7.43 11.92
N ASN A 203 3.20 7.66 11.88
CA ASN A 203 2.61 8.92 12.35
C ASN A 203 2.86 9.13 13.85
N LEU A 204 2.74 8.08 14.66
CA LEU A 204 3.06 8.11 16.08
C LEU A 204 4.55 8.44 16.32
N CYS A 205 5.45 7.81 15.57
CA CYS A 205 6.90 8.06 15.65
C CYS A 205 7.24 9.51 15.31
N VAL A 206 6.68 10.06 14.23
CA VAL A 206 6.88 11.48 13.86
C VAL A 206 6.37 12.41 14.96
N PHE A 207 5.17 12.15 15.47
CA PHE A 207 4.61 12.94 16.56
C PHE A 207 5.50 12.93 17.80
N ILE A 208 5.96 11.74 18.23
CA ILE A 208 6.82 11.61 19.41
C ILE A 208 8.20 12.25 19.17
N LEU A 209 8.84 12.00 18.03
CA LEU A 209 10.19 12.48 17.73
C LEU A 209 10.26 14.01 17.77
N PHE A 210 9.33 14.69 17.09
CA PHE A 210 9.34 16.16 17.01
C PHE A 210 8.76 16.84 18.25
N ASN A 211 7.86 16.18 18.99
CA ASN A 211 7.30 16.76 20.21
C ASN A 211 8.24 16.59 21.42
N PHE A 212 9.02 15.50 21.49
CA PHE A 212 9.86 15.19 22.65
C PHE A 212 11.36 15.38 22.41
N ARG A 213 11.91 15.01 21.25
CA ARG A 213 13.37 15.06 21.01
C ARG A 213 13.82 16.24 20.15
N MET A 214 13.11 16.55 19.07
CA MET A 214 13.49 17.60 18.11
C MET A 214 12.59 18.83 18.19
N LYS A 215 12.40 19.35 19.43
CA LYS A 215 11.53 20.50 19.68
C LYS A 215 11.94 21.75 18.87
N ALA A 216 13.24 21.96 18.66
CA ALA A 216 13.78 23.13 17.97
C ALA A 216 13.46 23.20 16.47
N GLN A 217 13.16 22.07 15.81
CA GLN A 217 12.86 22.00 14.38
C GLN A 217 11.37 21.72 14.11
N ARG A 218 10.52 21.81 15.14
CA ARG A 218 9.11 21.45 15.07
C ARG A 218 8.28 22.44 14.24
N ARG A 219 7.82 21.99 13.08
CA ARG A 219 6.71 22.58 12.32
C ARG A 219 5.37 22.01 12.79
N ILE A 220 4.47 22.87 13.28
CA ILE A 220 3.19 22.47 13.88
C ILE A 220 2.30 21.72 12.86
N PHE A 221 2.14 22.24 11.65
CA PHE A 221 1.31 21.59 10.62
C PHE A 221 1.87 20.23 10.20
N ALA A 222 3.17 20.16 9.87
CA ALA A 222 3.77 18.94 9.31
C ALA A 222 4.05 17.85 10.35
N HIS A 223 4.35 18.20 11.61
CA HIS A 223 4.80 17.22 12.61
C HIS A 223 3.80 16.97 13.75
N VAL A 224 2.67 17.69 13.77
CA VAL A 224 1.66 17.55 14.84
C VAL A 224 0.28 17.34 14.22
N ILE A 225 -0.18 18.28 13.40
CA ILE A 225 -1.53 18.22 12.82
C ILE A 225 -1.63 17.08 11.81
N SER A 226 -0.69 17.00 10.86
CA SER A 226 -0.69 15.95 9.84
C SER A 226 -0.62 14.54 10.45
N PRO A 227 0.27 14.24 11.43
CA PRO A 227 0.28 12.92 12.04
C PRO A 227 -0.95 12.56 12.85
N ILE A 228 -1.53 13.53 13.59
CA ILE A 228 -2.76 13.30 14.35
C ILE A 228 -3.93 13.00 13.41
N MET A 229 -4.09 13.79 12.34
CA MET A 229 -5.10 13.54 11.32
C MET A 229 -4.94 12.16 10.69
N GLY A 230 -3.72 11.76 10.36
CA GLY A 230 -3.41 10.43 9.84
C GLY A 230 -3.82 9.32 10.81
N MET A 231 -3.46 9.45 12.09
CA MET A 231 -3.86 8.47 13.12
C MET A 231 -5.37 8.37 13.30
N ILE A 232 -6.10 9.50 13.25
CA ILE A 232 -7.57 9.52 13.36
C ILE A 232 -8.20 8.81 12.16
N VAL A 233 -7.76 9.12 10.93
CA VAL A 233 -8.29 8.49 9.72
C VAL A 233 -8.00 6.99 9.72
N ILE A 234 -6.78 6.59 10.03
CA ILE A 234 -6.41 5.16 10.11
C ILE A 234 -7.22 4.47 11.21
N GLY A 235 -7.36 5.09 12.38
CA GLY A 235 -8.18 4.55 13.47
C GLY A 235 -9.64 4.34 13.06
N TYR A 236 -10.22 5.32 12.37
CA TYR A 236 -11.59 5.23 11.86
C TYR A 236 -11.76 4.08 10.85
N VAL A 237 -10.80 3.92 9.92
CA VAL A 237 -10.81 2.83 8.94
C VAL A 237 -10.67 1.47 9.63
N CYS A 238 -9.73 1.33 10.57
CA CYS A 238 -9.53 0.09 11.31
C CYS A 238 -10.78 -0.32 12.11
N LEU A 239 -11.50 0.61 12.73
CA LEU A 239 -12.71 0.31 13.49
C LEU A 239 -13.87 -0.23 12.64
N ASN A 240 -13.89 0.12 11.34
CA ASN A 240 -14.92 -0.32 10.41
C ASN A 240 -14.46 -1.49 9.51
N MET A 241 -13.25 -2.01 9.72
CA MET A 241 -12.80 -3.21 9.01
C MET A 241 -13.55 -4.45 9.49
N ASN A 242 -13.62 -5.45 8.59
CA ASN A 242 -14.16 -6.77 8.91
C ASN A 242 -13.45 -7.35 10.15
N ILE A 243 -14.22 -7.96 11.05
CA ILE A 243 -13.71 -8.56 12.29
C ILE A 243 -12.57 -9.56 12.03
N HIS A 244 -12.63 -10.32 10.94
CA HIS A 244 -11.57 -11.25 10.57
C HIS A 244 -10.25 -10.54 10.26
N ALA A 245 -10.32 -9.39 9.59
CA ALA A 245 -9.15 -8.59 9.27
C ALA A 245 -8.56 -7.93 10.53
N LEU A 246 -9.41 -7.49 11.46
CA LEU A 246 -8.99 -6.97 12.76
C LEU A 246 -8.30 -8.04 13.61
N ILE A 247 -8.86 -9.25 13.71
CA ILE A 247 -8.25 -10.35 14.49
C ILE A 247 -6.88 -10.71 13.91
N LEU A 248 -6.81 -10.98 12.60
CA LEU A 248 -5.55 -11.33 11.93
C LEU A 248 -4.51 -10.22 12.10
N GLY A 249 -4.94 -8.98 11.97
CA GLY A 249 -4.12 -7.80 12.14
C GLY A 249 -3.55 -7.63 13.55
N ILE A 250 -4.41 -7.70 14.56
CA ILE A 250 -4.00 -7.56 15.97
C ILE A 250 -3.09 -8.72 16.37
N SER A 251 -3.39 -9.95 15.95
CA SER A 251 -2.51 -11.10 16.18
C SER A 251 -1.11 -10.86 15.61
N TRP A 252 -1.03 -10.35 14.37
CA TRP A 252 0.25 -10.02 13.74
C TRP A 252 1.01 -8.90 14.46
N ALA A 253 0.32 -7.81 14.81
CA ALA A 253 0.91 -6.70 15.57
C ALA A 253 1.42 -7.16 16.94
N ALA A 254 0.66 -8.02 17.63
CA ALA A 254 1.06 -8.60 18.91
C ALA A 254 2.34 -9.44 18.79
N ILE A 255 2.47 -10.26 17.74
CA ILE A 255 3.69 -11.02 17.45
C ILE A 255 4.88 -10.06 17.25
N GLY A 256 4.69 -9.00 16.44
CA GLY A 256 5.74 -8.00 16.21
C GLY A 256 6.21 -7.32 17.51
N ILE A 257 5.27 -6.91 18.37
CA ILE A 257 5.58 -6.31 19.68
C ILE A 257 6.27 -7.32 20.59
N ALA A 258 5.84 -8.58 20.62
CA ALA A 258 6.47 -9.62 21.43
C ALA A 258 7.94 -9.84 21.01
N ILE A 259 8.22 -9.88 19.71
CA ILE A 259 9.59 -9.98 19.18
C ILE A 259 10.43 -8.77 19.61
N LEU A 260 9.88 -7.55 19.51
CA LEU A 260 10.58 -6.33 19.95
C LEU A 260 10.88 -6.34 21.44
N CYS A 261 9.91 -6.74 22.28
CA CYS A 261 10.10 -6.87 23.72
C CYS A 261 11.15 -7.92 24.07
N TYR A 262 11.12 -9.08 23.41
CA TYR A 262 12.12 -10.13 23.59
C TYR A 262 13.54 -9.63 23.25
N ARG A 263 13.69 -8.92 22.14
CA ARG A 263 15.00 -8.36 21.72
C ARG A 263 15.50 -7.28 22.66
N LYS A 264 14.61 -6.41 23.14
CA LYS A 264 14.93 -5.39 24.14
C LYS A 264 15.36 -6.02 25.47
N ALA A 265 14.68 -7.08 25.90
CA ALA A 265 15.03 -7.83 27.11
C ALA A 265 16.40 -8.52 27.00
N HIS A 266 16.80 -8.95 25.80
CA HIS A 266 18.10 -9.58 25.55
C HIS A 266 19.26 -8.60 25.31
N ASN A 267 19.06 -7.31 25.58
CA ASN A 267 20.10 -6.26 25.55
C ASN A 267 20.85 -6.13 24.20
N GLN A 268 20.20 -6.46 23.09
CA GLN A 268 20.70 -6.08 21.77
C GLN A 268 20.58 -4.56 21.67
N ASN A 269 21.69 -3.84 21.88
CA ASN A 269 21.75 -2.39 21.78
C ASN A 269 21.30 -1.96 20.37
N ILE A 270 20.04 -1.54 20.25
CA ILE A 270 19.52 -0.84 19.07
C ILE A 270 19.99 0.62 19.20
N ALA A 271 21.30 0.82 19.11
CA ALA A 271 21.89 2.15 19.05
C ALA A 271 21.64 2.69 17.63
N ILE A 272 20.47 3.30 17.42
CA ILE A 272 20.22 4.13 16.23
C ILE A 272 20.93 5.44 16.52
N ASP A 273 22.07 5.65 15.88
CA ASP A 273 22.78 6.92 15.91
C ASP A 273 21.90 7.98 15.21
N LEU A 274 21.17 8.74 16.03
CA LEU A 274 20.29 9.82 15.61
C LEU A 274 21.03 11.17 15.61
N GLU A 275 22.35 11.20 15.77
CA GLU A 275 23.11 12.43 15.63
C GLU A 275 23.15 12.84 14.15
N GLY A 276 22.17 13.69 13.79
CA GLY A 276 22.01 14.30 12.48
C GLY A 276 23.15 15.25 12.11
N LYS A 277 24.32 14.69 11.79
CA LYS A 277 25.45 15.42 11.21
C LYS A 277 25.77 15.04 9.76
N LYS A 278 24.98 14.14 9.15
CA LYS A 278 25.19 13.69 7.75
C LYS A 278 23.99 13.79 6.81
N LEU A 279 22.86 14.35 7.25
CA LEU A 279 21.65 14.47 6.41
C LEU A 279 21.46 15.85 5.77
N LEU A 280 22.42 16.77 5.94
CA LEU A 280 22.32 18.15 5.44
C LEU A 280 23.54 18.64 4.64
N ASP A 281 24.50 17.76 4.31
CA ASP A 281 25.59 18.04 3.39
C ASP A 281 25.45 17.22 2.11
#